data_AF-A0A5Q5BM22-F1
#
_entry.id   AF-A0A5Q5BM22-F1
#
_cell.length_a   1.000
_cell.length_b   1.000
_cell.length_c   1.000
_cell.angle_alpha   90.00
_cell.angle_beta   90.00
_cell.angle_gamma   90.00
#
_symmetry.space_group_name_H-M   'P 1'
#
loop_
_entity.id
_entity.type
_entity.pdbx_description
1 polymer ?
#
loop_
_entity_poly.entity_id
_entity_poly.type
_entity_poly.pdbx_seq_one_letter_code
_entity_poly.pdbx_strand_id
1 'polypeptide(L)'
;MQYSPQWVQYDNYYRPRICNPYRNPLRVVYYYEGAPRVSIIPPLGNIVVEAAAVGAYNFTAMVLDAVGAATNVAVGSFFGGGYFPGLDSPAQAPLPGDYALELVSDEASGLSLRDKFLIGLAGTLGALALAAVGLNVHLSRRRPRV
;
A
#
# COMPACT_ATOMS: atom_id res chain seq x y z
N MET A 1 -38.16 -2.50 1.23
CA MET A 1 -37.55 -2.80 2.53
C MET A 1 -36.93 -1.53 3.05
N GLN A 2 -36.81 -1.39 4.37
CA GLN A 2 -36.00 -0.33 4.96
C GLN A 2 -34.75 -0.97 5.56
N TYR A 3 -33.60 -0.34 5.33
CA TYR A 3 -32.34 -0.72 5.96
C TYR A 3 -32.49 -0.76 7.49
N SER A 4 -31.81 -1.71 8.13
CA SER A 4 -31.76 -1.81 9.59
C SER A 4 -30.32 -1.83 10.08
N PRO A 5 -29.96 -1.05 11.12
CA PRO A 5 -28.60 -1.00 11.66
C PRO A 5 -28.03 -2.36 12.06
N GLN A 6 -28.89 -3.29 12.46
CA GLN A 6 -28.50 -4.64 12.87
C GLN A 6 -27.90 -5.51 11.75
N TRP A 7 -28.00 -5.07 10.48
CA TRP A 7 -27.40 -5.77 9.34
C TRP A 7 -25.89 -5.62 9.30
N VAL A 8 -25.36 -4.58 9.94
CA VAL A 8 -23.93 -4.33 10.02
C VAL A 8 -23.49 -4.59 11.45
N GLN A 9 -22.62 -5.57 11.61
CA GLN A 9 -21.97 -5.91 12.86
C GLN A 9 -20.46 -5.80 12.67
N TYR A 10 -19.71 -5.95 13.74
CA TYR A 10 -18.25 -5.96 13.69
C TYR A 10 -17.74 -7.23 14.35
N ASP A 11 -16.70 -7.82 13.78
CA ASP A 11 -16.00 -8.91 14.45
C ASP A 11 -15.01 -8.38 15.51
N ASN A 12 -14.29 -9.30 16.16
CA ASN A 12 -13.29 -8.96 17.18
C ASN A 12 -12.12 -8.10 16.64
N TYR A 13 -11.98 -8.01 15.32
CA TYR A 13 -10.96 -7.21 14.65
C TYR A 13 -11.53 -5.90 14.10
N TYR A 14 -12.74 -5.50 14.52
CA TYR A 14 -13.43 -4.30 14.05
C TYR A 14 -13.66 -4.28 12.54
N ARG A 15 -13.71 -5.45 11.88
CA ARG A 15 -14.03 -5.53 10.46
C ARG A 15 -15.55 -5.55 10.28
N PRO A 16 -16.10 -4.78 9.32
CA PRO A 16 -17.52 -4.76 9.07
C PRO A 16 -18.01 -6.12 8.58
N ARG A 17 -19.05 -6.65 9.22
CA ARG A 17 -19.73 -7.89 8.90
C ARG A 17 -21.16 -7.57 8.48
N ILE A 18 -21.51 -7.92 7.24
CA ILE A 18 -22.86 -7.72 6.72
C ILE A 18 -23.64 -9.03 6.82
N CYS A 19 -24.79 -8.99 7.49
CA CYS A 19 -25.66 -10.12 7.73
C CYS A 19 -26.87 -10.08 6.78
N ASN A 20 -27.23 -11.24 6.22
CA ASN A 20 -28.43 -11.40 5.41
C ASN A 20 -29.58 -11.93 6.28
N PRO A 21 -30.62 -11.13 6.57
CA PRO A 21 -31.77 -11.60 7.35
C PRO A 21 -32.77 -12.41 6.51
N TYR A 22 -32.56 -12.53 5.20
CA TYR A 22 -33.52 -13.11 4.27
C TYR A 22 -33.21 -14.57 3.95
N ARG A 23 -34.27 -15.31 3.61
CA ARG A 23 -34.20 -16.68 3.08
C ARG A 23 -33.78 -16.74 1.60
N ASN A 24 -33.48 -15.59 1.03
CA ASN A 24 -33.05 -15.40 -0.34
C ASN A 24 -31.62 -14.83 -0.36
N PRO A 25 -30.83 -15.07 -1.43
CA PRO A 25 -29.50 -14.49 -1.56
C PRO A 25 -29.57 -12.95 -1.53
N LEU A 26 -28.61 -12.33 -0.85
CA LEU A 26 -28.47 -10.88 -0.76
C LEU A 26 -27.23 -10.43 -1.51
N ARG A 27 -27.41 -9.65 -2.57
CA ARG A 27 -26.30 -9.02 -3.30
C ARG A 27 -26.01 -7.66 -2.71
N VAL A 28 -24.77 -7.45 -2.28
CA VAL A 28 -24.29 -6.19 -1.73
C VAL A 28 -23.27 -5.59 -2.68
N VAL A 29 -23.48 -4.33 -3.03
CA VAL A 29 -22.60 -3.54 -3.91
C VAL A 29 -22.10 -2.34 -3.13
N TYR A 30 -20.78 -2.17 -3.07
CA TYR A 30 -20.12 -1.05 -2.39
C TYR A 30 -18.88 -0.62 -3.18
N TYR A 31 -18.47 0.64 -3.04
CA TYR A 31 -17.24 1.12 -3.66
C TYR A 31 -16.07 1.00 -2.69
N TYR A 32 -14.96 0.43 -3.16
CA TYR A 32 -13.72 0.30 -2.40
C TYR A 32 -12.52 0.39 -3.33
N GLU A 33 -11.50 1.17 -2.96
CA GLU A 33 -10.31 1.45 -3.78
C GLU A 33 -10.63 1.98 -5.19
N GLY A 34 -11.67 2.81 -5.30
CA GLY A 34 -12.08 3.39 -6.59
C GLY A 34 -12.83 2.45 -7.53
N ALA A 35 -13.14 1.21 -7.10
CA ALA A 35 -13.89 0.24 -7.91
C ALA A 35 -15.14 -0.29 -7.17
N PRO A 36 -16.22 -0.63 -7.89
CA PRO A 36 -17.37 -1.31 -7.30
C PRO A 36 -16.99 -2.77 -6.97
N ARG A 37 -17.31 -3.19 -5.75
CA ARG A 37 -17.19 -4.55 -5.26
C ARG A 37 -18.60 -5.14 -5.14
N VAL A 38 -18.76 -6.39 -5.61
CA VAL A 38 -20.02 -7.11 -5.57
C VAL A 38 -19.84 -8.37 -4.74
N SER A 39 -20.66 -8.51 -3.71
CA SER A 39 -20.64 -9.65 -2.81
C SER A 39 -22.03 -10.30 -2.78
N ILE A 40 -22.08 -11.62 -2.91
CA ILE A 40 -23.33 -12.38 -2.75
C ILE A 40 -23.27 -13.07 -1.39
N ILE A 41 -24.23 -12.75 -0.52
CA ILE A 41 -24.36 -13.34 0.80
C ILE A 41 -25.44 -14.43 0.71
N PRO A 42 -25.10 -15.69 1.07
CA PRO A 42 -26.08 -16.78 1.09
C PRO A 42 -27.31 -16.45 1.94
N PRO A 43 -28.45 -17.12 1.71
CA PRO A 43 -29.61 -17.04 2.60
C PRO A 43 -29.23 -17.23 4.06
N LEU A 44 -29.65 -16.30 4.92
CA LEU A 44 -29.35 -16.32 6.37
C LEU A 44 -27.86 -16.31 6.72
N GLY A 45 -26.99 -16.02 5.74
CA GLY A 45 -25.55 -15.97 5.90
C GLY A 45 -25.04 -14.59 6.34
N ASN A 46 -23.72 -14.49 6.42
CA ASN A 46 -23.03 -13.21 6.60
C ASN A 46 -21.71 -13.23 5.83
N ILE A 47 -21.15 -12.04 5.60
CA ILE A 47 -19.84 -11.85 5.01
C ILE A 47 -19.07 -10.81 5.79
N VAL A 48 -17.75 -10.99 5.89
CA VAL A 48 -16.83 -9.97 6.39
C VAL A 48 -16.32 -9.17 5.20
N VAL A 49 -16.40 -7.85 5.29
CA VAL A 49 -15.92 -6.92 4.27
C VAL A 49 -14.54 -6.41 4.66
N GLU A 50 -13.58 -6.57 3.74
CA GLU A 50 -12.17 -6.22 3.94
C GLU A 50 -11.89 -4.76 3.56
N ALA A 51 -12.60 -3.82 4.20
CA ALA A 51 -12.36 -2.40 4.02
C ALA A 51 -11.25 -1.91 4.97
N ALA A 52 -9.98 -2.09 4.58
CA ALA A 52 -8.81 -1.77 5.40
C ALA A 52 -8.65 -0.27 5.71
N ALA A 53 -9.05 0.58 4.77
CA ALA A 53 -8.92 2.02 4.92
C ALA A 53 -10.03 2.57 5.84
N VAL A 54 -9.62 3.37 6.82
CA VAL A 54 -10.54 4.08 7.73
C VAL A 54 -11.44 5.00 6.92
N GLY A 55 -12.75 4.85 7.08
CA GLY A 55 -13.73 5.66 6.36
C GLY A 55 -15.16 5.12 6.48
N ALA A 56 -16.13 5.94 6.10
CA ALA A 56 -17.51 5.53 5.95
C ALA A 56 -17.78 5.16 4.50
N TYR A 57 -18.36 3.98 4.28
CA TYR A 57 -18.67 3.45 2.95
C TYR A 57 -20.17 3.21 2.83
N ASN A 58 -20.72 3.64 1.70
CA ASN A 58 -22.11 3.36 1.35
C ASN A 58 -22.20 2.04 0.61
N PHE A 59 -23.28 1.29 0.86
CA PHE A 59 -23.58 0.07 0.14
C PHE A 59 -25.04 0.01 -0.27
N THR A 60 -25.29 -0.67 -1.38
CA THR A 60 -26.62 -1.03 -1.85
C THR A 60 -26.79 -2.54 -1.71
N ALA A 61 -27.84 -2.96 -1.01
CA ALA A 61 -28.19 -4.36 -0.80
C ALA A 61 -29.44 -4.71 -1.58
N MET A 62 -29.41 -5.82 -2.31
CA MET A 62 -30.48 -6.28 -3.19
C MET A 62 -30.83 -7.73 -2.86
N VAL A 63 -32.08 -7.99 -2.50
CA VAL A 63 -32.58 -9.35 -2.32
C VAL A 63 -32.88 -9.94 -3.69
N LEU A 64 -32.30 -11.10 -3.98
CA LEU A 64 -32.43 -11.76 -5.28
C LEU A 64 -33.48 -12.89 -5.24
N ASP A 65 -34.27 -13.01 -6.30
CA ASP A 65 -35.12 -14.18 -6.51
C ASP A 65 -34.34 -15.38 -7.10
N ALA A 66 -35.06 -16.46 -7.43
CA ALA A 66 -34.48 -17.67 -8.02
C ALA A 66 -33.84 -17.46 -9.40
N VAL A 67 -34.19 -16.37 -10.11
CA VAL A 67 -33.69 -16.03 -11.44
C VAL A 67 -32.65 -14.90 -11.37
N GLY A 68 -32.32 -14.43 -10.16
CA GLY A 68 -31.35 -13.37 -9.92
C GLY A 68 -31.89 -11.94 -10.09
N ALA A 69 -33.20 -11.76 -10.21
CA ALA A 69 -33.82 -10.44 -10.26
C ALA A 69 -33.92 -9.84 -8.84
N ALA A 70 -33.69 -8.53 -8.74
CA ALA A 70 -33.79 -7.81 -7.47
C ALA A 70 -35.26 -7.58 -7.13
N THR A 71 -35.75 -8.26 -6.09
CA THR A 71 -37.13 -8.10 -5.59
C THR A 71 -37.24 -7.00 -4.55
N ASN A 72 -36.12 -6.68 -3.89
CA ASN A 72 -36.06 -5.65 -2.89
C ASN A 72 -34.69 -4.99 -2.85
N VAL A 73 -34.65 -3.69 -2.57
CA VAL A 73 -33.42 -2.91 -2.51
C VAL A 73 -33.42 -2.08 -1.22
N ALA A 74 -32.27 -2.03 -0.56
CA ALA A 74 -32.01 -1.19 0.59
C ALA A 74 -30.63 -0.54 0.44
N VAL A 75 -30.44 0.64 1.04
CA VAL A 75 -29.17 1.36 1.05
C VAL A 75 -28.76 1.56 2.50
N GLY A 76 -27.48 1.37 2.79
CA GLY A 76 -26.93 1.55 4.13
C GLY A 76 -25.48 1.99 4.08
N SER A 77 -24.87 2.10 5.26
CA SER A 77 -23.46 2.46 5.42
C SER A 77 -22.77 1.57 6.45
N PHE A 78 -21.45 1.42 6.32
CA PHE A 78 -20.59 0.81 7.33
C PHE A 78 -19.29 1.60 7.49
N PHE A 79 -18.59 1.40 8.60
CA PHE A 79 -17.26 1.96 8.82
C PHE A 79 -16.19 0.90 8.52
N GLY A 80 -15.17 1.28 7.74
CA GLY A 80 -13.96 0.49 7.54
C GLY A 80 -12.87 0.85 8.56
N GLY A 81 -11.66 0.32 8.36
CA GLY A 81 -10.53 0.52 9.27
C GLY A 81 -10.32 -0.61 10.28
N GLY A 82 -10.88 -1.79 10.03
CA GLY A 82 -10.65 -2.98 10.86
C GLY A 82 -9.23 -3.54 10.69
N TYR A 83 -8.79 -4.32 11.68
CA TYR A 83 -7.46 -4.94 11.72
C TYR A 83 -7.45 -6.31 11.00
N PHE A 84 -6.32 -6.66 10.36
CA PHE A 84 -6.16 -7.93 9.65
C PHE A 84 -5.31 -8.90 10.46
N PRO A 85 -5.90 -9.97 11.01
CA PRO A 85 -5.11 -10.97 11.72
C PRO A 85 -4.13 -11.64 10.74
N GLY A 86 -2.84 -11.64 11.09
CA GLY A 86 -1.79 -12.36 10.36
C GLY A 86 -0.87 -11.53 9.48
N LEU A 87 -1.07 -10.21 9.33
CA LEU A 87 -0.10 -9.34 8.65
C LEU A 87 1.08 -8.92 9.54
N ASP A 88 0.96 -9.06 10.85
CA ASP A 88 1.97 -8.61 11.82
C ASP A 88 3.13 -9.58 12.01
N SER A 89 3.03 -10.79 11.44
CA SER A 89 4.11 -11.78 11.48
C SER A 89 4.64 -11.97 10.07
N PRO A 90 5.91 -11.66 9.77
CA PRO A 90 6.52 -12.14 8.55
C PRO A 90 6.48 -13.66 8.58
N ALA A 91 5.52 -14.24 7.86
CA ALA A 91 5.46 -15.67 7.66
C ALA A 91 6.60 -16.02 6.71
N GLN A 92 7.76 -16.36 7.27
CA GLN A 92 8.79 -17.09 6.55
C GLN A 92 8.21 -18.48 6.28
N ALA A 93 7.38 -18.60 5.23
CA ALA A 93 7.05 -19.92 4.71
C ALA A 93 8.38 -20.61 4.39
N PRO A 94 8.61 -21.85 4.83
CA PRO A 94 9.77 -22.62 4.38
C PRO A 94 9.79 -22.57 2.86
N LEU A 95 10.89 -22.10 2.28
CA LEU A 95 11.04 -22.05 0.83
C LEU A 95 10.79 -23.46 0.28
N PRO A 96 9.88 -23.66 -0.69
CA PRO A 96 9.62 -24.99 -1.23
C PRO A 96 10.81 -25.43 -2.09
N GLY A 97 11.73 -26.21 -1.52
CA GLY A 97 12.79 -26.89 -2.27
C GLY A 97 14.21 -26.61 -1.80
N ASP A 98 15.12 -27.48 -2.23
CA ASP A 98 16.56 -27.40 -2.02
C ASP A 98 17.19 -26.34 -2.95
N TYR A 99 16.79 -25.09 -2.80
CA TYR A 99 17.41 -24.01 -3.56
C TYR A 99 18.88 -23.89 -3.15
N ALA A 100 19.77 -24.02 -4.11
CA ALA A 100 21.16 -23.63 -3.96
C ALA A 100 21.20 -22.10 -3.80
N LEU A 101 21.22 -21.65 -2.54
CA LEU A 101 21.45 -20.25 -2.21
C LEU A 101 22.91 -19.93 -2.55
N GLU A 102 23.15 -19.42 -3.75
CA GLU A 102 24.42 -18.79 -4.10
C GLU A 102 24.42 -17.38 -3.49
N LEU A 103 25.40 -17.11 -2.63
CA LEU A 103 25.58 -15.79 -2.05
C LEU A 103 25.96 -14.80 -3.16
N VAL A 104 24.99 -14.04 -3.67
CA VAL A 104 25.23 -12.87 -4.55
C VAL A 104 25.84 -11.70 -3.75
N SER A 105 26.22 -11.91 -2.48
CA SER A 105 26.86 -10.90 -1.62
C SER A 105 28.38 -10.80 -1.81
N ASP A 106 28.95 -11.44 -2.83
CA ASP A 106 30.35 -11.21 -3.20
C ASP A 106 30.54 -9.96 -4.08
N GLU A 107 29.60 -9.00 -4.02
CA GLU A 107 29.97 -7.60 -4.25
C GLU A 107 30.80 -7.14 -3.05
N ALA A 108 32.11 -7.37 -3.15
CA ALA A 108 33.11 -6.85 -2.24
C ALA A 108 32.75 -5.40 -1.90
N SER A 109 32.65 -5.12 -0.61
CA SER A 109 32.43 -3.83 0.04
C SER A 109 33.57 -2.83 -0.24
N GLY A 110 33.92 -2.68 -1.51
CA GLY A 110 34.97 -1.85 -2.04
C GLY A 110 34.38 -0.79 -2.96
N LEU A 111 35.00 0.38 -2.96
CA LEU A 111 34.67 1.47 -3.87
C LEU A 111 34.61 0.95 -5.32
N SER A 112 33.47 1.13 -5.97
CA SER A 112 33.31 0.80 -7.39
C SER A 112 34.33 1.56 -8.23
N LEU A 113 34.71 1.01 -9.40
CA LEU A 113 35.59 1.70 -10.34
C LEU A 113 35.05 3.10 -10.66
N ARG A 114 33.72 3.23 -10.80
CA ARG A 114 33.03 4.50 -10.98
C ARG A 114 33.27 5.45 -9.81
N ASP A 115 33.16 4.97 -8.58
CA ASP A 115 33.36 5.78 -7.37
C ASP A 115 34.81 6.25 -7.26
N LYS A 116 35.77 5.39 -7.61
CA LYS A 116 37.19 5.76 -7.67
C LYS A 116 37.45 6.87 -8.69
N PHE A 117 36.84 6.78 -9.88
CA PHE A 117 36.93 7.84 -10.89
C PHE A 117 36.30 9.15 -10.43
N LEU A 118 35.12 9.10 -9.80
CA LEU A 118 34.44 10.28 -9.31
C LEU A 118 35.21 10.97 -8.18
N ILE A 119 35.75 10.20 -7.23
CA ILE A 119 36.58 10.72 -6.14
C ILE A 119 37.86 11.36 -6.70
N GLY A 120 38.54 10.68 -7.63
CA GLY A 120 39.74 11.21 -8.28
C GLY A 120 39.48 12.51 -9.03
N LEU A 121 38.42 12.55 -9.83
CA LEU A 121 38.02 13.74 -10.58
C LEU A 121 37.68 14.92 -9.64
N ALA A 122 36.89 14.67 -8.59
CA ALA A 122 36.55 15.71 -7.61
C ALA A 122 37.80 16.29 -6.93
N GLY A 123 38.76 15.45 -6.56
CA GLY A 123 40.03 15.87 -5.98
C GLY A 123 40.83 16.79 -6.92
N THR A 124 40.98 16.40 -8.19
CA THR A 124 41.71 17.21 -9.18
C THR A 124 41.07 18.57 -9.44
N LEU A 125 39.74 18.63 -9.53
CA LEU A 125 39.00 19.89 -9.71
C LEU A 125 39.14 20.80 -8.49
N GLY A 126 39.06 20.26 -7.27
CA GLY A 126 39.26 21.03 -6.05
C GLY A 126 40.67 21.64 -5.96
N ALA A 127 41.70 20.86 -6.30
CA ALA A 127 43.09 21.35 -6.32
C ALA A 127 43.29 22.46 -7.36
N LEU A 128 42.72 22.32 -8.56
CA LEU A 128 42.78 23.35 -9.61
C LEU A 128 42.09 24.65 -9.19
N ALA A 129 40.92 24.57 -8.57
CA ALA A 129 40.18 25.73 -8.09
C ALA A 129 40.99 26.51 -7.04
N LEU A 130 41.60 25.82 -6.07
CA LEU A 130 42.43 26.45 -5.04
C LEU A 130 43.70 27.08 -5.63
N ALA A 131 44.36 26.40 -6.57
CA ALA A 131 45.54 26.92 -7.25
C ALA A 131 45.23 28.20 -8.04
N ALA A 132 44.10 28.26 -8.73
CA ALA A 132 43.66 29.43 -9.48
C ALA A 132 43.42 30.65 -8.55
N VAL A 133 42.77 30.45 -7.41
CA VAL A 133 42.53 31.51 -6.42
C VAL A 133 43.86 32.01 -5.83
N GLY A 134 44.75 31.09 -5.44
CA GLY A 134 46.06 31.45 -4.91
C GLY A 134 46.92 32.24 -5.90
N LEU A 135 46.91 31.83 -7.18
CA LEU A 135 47.61 32.54 -8.24
C LEU A 135 47.05 33.96 -8.43
N ASN A 136 45.73 34.12 -8.43
CA ASN A 136 45.09 35.42 -8.58
C ASN A 136 45.46 36.38 -7.42
N VAL A 137 45.46 35.87 -6.18
CA VAL A 137 45.88 36.66 -5.00
C VAL A 137 47.37 37.05 -5.11
N HIS A 138 48.24 36.12 -5.53
CA HIS A 138 49.66 36.40 -5.71
C HIS A 138 49.94 37.44 -6.80
N LEU A 139 49.23 37.36 -7.92
CA LEU A 139 49.34 38.34 -9.00
C LEU A 139 48.75 39.71 -8.62
N SER A 140 47.67 39.74 -7.85
CA SER A 140 47.05 40.98 -7.35
C SER A 140 47.96 41.76 -6.41
N ARG A 141 48.80 41.07 -5.63
CA ARG A 141 49.82 41.69 -4.78
C ARG A 141 50.95 42.37 -5.57
N ARG A 142 51.11 42.06 -6.86
CA ARG A 142 52.21 42.56 -7.71
C ARG A 142 51.83 43.72 -8.62
N ARG A 143 50.64 44.32 -8.48
CA ARG A 143 50.27 45.53 -9.26
C ARG A 143 50.76 46.79 -8.53
N PRO A 144 51.81 47.50 -9.00
CA PRO A 144 52.13 48.82 -8.50
C PRO A 144 51.05 49.80 -8.97
N ARG A 145 50.59 50.66 -8.05
CA ARG A 145 49.65 51.75 -8.37
C ARG A 145 50.35 52.72 -9.32
N VAL A 146 49.79 52.90 -10.52
CA VAL A 146 50.08 54.03 -11.41
C VAL A 146 49.14 55.17 -11.03
#